data_AF-A0A369SZN2-F1
#
_entry.id   AF-A0A369SZN2-F1
#
_cell.length_a   1.000
_cell.length_b   1.000
_cell.length_c   1.000
_cell.angle_alpha   90.00
_cell.angle_beta   90.00
_cell.angle_gamma   90.00
#
_symmetry.space_group_name_H-M   'P 1'
#
loop_
_entity.id
_entity.type
_entity.pdbx_description
1 polymer ?
#
loop_
_entity_poly.entity_id
_entity_poly.type
_entity_poly.pdbx_seq_one_letter_code
_entity_poly.pdbx_strand_id
1 'polypeptide(L)'
;MEVKFFNKRGEEVEKKPLKLKWVDFDIKKEFEHFMIKEIYEQPLVSKILIDSLRTEQSDIVNKFLDEIEKANRIVFIAAGSSYHSSLMGSRLLRELGYEAYSVLASEYKDMKYDKNTLIIAVSQSGETMDVILALKDLKERAKKVLSVVNVPYSTIQRISDSSLEIKAGPEKCVAATKTYTNQVIAFLYLANRLGMKVNVEEIPDEINRTINMNEEKVKEIARDLKEERDIFIIGRGINYYSSLEISLKLKEISYIHAEALAGGELKHGTLALIEKGTKVLALNPSWDIDIKTNIEEVASRGGVVYEIPKDFYAKESYPNFSLYSVIVGQLLTYYTAREKGLPIDYPRNLAKSVTVK
;
A
#
# COMPACT_ATOMS: atom_id res chain seq x y z
N MET A 1 -10.34 -22.88 35.24
CA MET A 1 -10.31 -21.46 35.68
C MET A 1 -11.55 -20.79 35.12
N GLU A 2 -12.41 -20.24 35.96
CA GLU A 2 -13.58 -19.47 35.53
C GLU A 2 -13.10 -18.02 35.31
N VAL A 3 -13.32 -17.48 34.10
CA VAL A 3 -12.85 -16.13 33.73
C VAL A 3 -14.04 -15.19 33.79
N LYS A 4 -13.97 -14.17 34.65
CA LYS A 4 -14.98 -13.12 34.79
C LYS A 4 -14.46 -11.80 34.21
N PHE A 5 -15.31 -11.06 33.52
CA PHE A 5 -14.97 -9.74 32.98
C PHE A 5 -15.82 -8.69 33.68
N PHE A 6 -15.24 -7.51 33.94
CA PHE A 6 -15.94 -6.39 34.55
C PHE A 6 -15.76 -5.13 33.70
N ASN A 7 -16.78 -4.27 33.66
CA ASN A 7 -16.68 -2.97 32.98
C ASN A 7 -16.01 -1.91 33.88
N LYS A 8 -15.86 -0.67 33.38
CA LYS A 8 -15.24 0.44 34.13
C LYS A 8 -15.97 0.81 35.44
N ARG A 9 -17.21 0.37 35.61
CA ARG A 9 -18.03 0.59 36.82
C ARG A 9 -17.95 -0.59 37.80
N GLY A 10 -17.19 -1.65 37.48
CA GLY A 10 -17.10 -2.86 38.29
C GLY A 10 -18.28 -3.83 38.10
N GLU A 11 -19.13 -3.62 37.10
CA GLU A 11 -20.26 -4.51 36.80
C GLU A 11 -19.76 -5.69 35.95
N GLU A 12 -20.17 -6.91 36.32
CA GLU A 12 -19.81 -8.13 35.58
C GLU A 12 -20.41 -8.08 34.16
N VAL A 13 -19.60 -8.40 33.15
CA VAL A 13 -20.01 -8.45 31.75
C VAL A 13 -19.68 -9.81 31.16
N GLU A 14 -20.62 -10.36 30.41
CA GLU A 14 -20.40 -11.62 29.69
C GLU A 14 -19.58 -11.37 28.42
N LYS A 15 -18.52 -12.16 28.22
CA LYS A 15 -17.73 -12.17 26.99
C LYS A 15 -17.69 -13.59 26.44
N LYS A 16 -18.09 -13.75 25.19
CA LYS A 16 -18.01 -15.04 24.49
C LYS A 16 -16.62 -15.19 23.87
N PRO A 17 -15.90 -16.29 24.13
CA PRO A 17 -14.64 -16.55 23.45
C PRO A 17 -14.90 -16.73 21.96
N LEU A 18 -14.08 -16.07 21.14
CA LEU A 18 -14.16 -16.19 19.69
C LEU A 18 -12.90 -16.87 19.18
N LYS A 19 -13.05 -18.02 18.50
CA LYS A 19 -11.93 -18.76 17.92
C LYS A 19 -11.61 -18.19 16.54
N LEU A 20 -10.49 -17.47 16.46
CA LEU A 20 -9.98 -16.98 15.18
C LEU A 20 -9.32 -18.14 14.42
N LYS A 21 -9.69 -18.30 13.15
CA LYS A 21 -8.97 -19.16 12.21
C LYS A 21 -8.06 -18.29 11.36
N TRP A 22 -6.76 -18.41 11.56
CA TRP A 22 -5.75 -17.86 10.66
C TRP A 22 -5.28 -18.99 9.74
N VAL A 23 -5.19 -18.70 8.45
CA VAL A 23 -4.48 -19.58 7.52
C VAL A 23 -3.03 -19.12 7.55
N ASP A 24 -2.14 -19.99 8.02
CA ASP A 24 -0.71 -19.81 7.76
C ASP A 24 -0.42 -20.36 6.38
N PHE A 25 0.27 -19.56 5.55
CA PHE A 25 0.59 -19.95 4.19
C PHE A 25 1.92 -20.68 4.21
N ASP A 26 1.85 -22.00 4.07
CA ASP A 26 3.04 -22.85 3.99
C ASP A 26 3.58 -22.83 2.55
N ILE A 27 4.47 -21.88 2.27
CA ILE A 27 5.32 -21.95 1.08
C ILE A 27 6.49 -22.88 1.44
N LYS A 28 6.63 -23.99 0.70
CA LYS A 28 7.70 -25.00 0.84
C LYS A 28 9.11 -24.50 0.46
N LYS A 29 9.38 -23.21 0.58
CA LYS A 29 10.66 -22.56 0.32
C LYS A 29 11.14 -21.92 1.61
N GLU A 30 12.38 -22.22 2.00
CA GLU A 30 13.02 -21.53 3.11
C GLU A 30 13.43 -20.12 2.68
N PHE A 31 13.16 -19.14 3.53
CA PHE A 31 13.48 -17.74 3.32
C PHE A 31 14.29 -17.23 4.51
N GLU A 32 15.31 -16.43 4.22
CA GLU A 32 16.21 -15.86 5.23
C GLU A 32 15.50 -14.83 6.13
N HIS A 33 14.56 -14.08 5.57
CA HIS A 33 13.83 -13.00 6.24
C HIS A 33 12.32 -13.12 6.00
N PHE A 34 11.51 -12.63 6.93
CA PHE A 34 10.06 -12.52 6.75
C PHE A 34 9.70 -11.60 5.58
N MET A 35 10.42 -10.49 5.38
CA MET A 35 10.13 -9.56 4.29
C MET A 35 10.13 -10.25 2.91
N ILE A 36 11.17 -11.05 2.61
CA ILE A 36 11.25 -11.74 1.33
C ILE A 36 10.23 -12.89 1.24
N LYS A 37 9.98 -13.62 2.33
CA LYS A 37 8.89 -14.62 2.39
C LYS A 37 7.56 -13.97 2.02
N GLU A 38 7.23 -12.85 2.64
CA GLU A 38 5.98 -12.12 2.45
C GLU A 38 5.88 -11.52 1.04
N ILE A 39 7.00 -11.12 0.43
CA ILE A 39 7.01 -10.71 -0.98
C ILE A 39 6.63 -11.89 -1.90
N TYR A 40 7.20 -13.07 -1.67
CA TYR A 40 6.89 -14.28 -2.46
C TYR A 40 5.51 -14.87 -2.15
N GLU A 41 4.87 -14.49 -1.05
CA GLU A 41 3.48 -14.85 -0.74
C GLU A 41 2.45 -14.05 -1.53
N GLN A 42 2.83 -12.88 -2.06
CA GLN A 42 1.92 -11.95 -2.73
C GLN A 42 1.07 -12.59 -3.83
N PRO A 43 1.59 -13.44 -4.74
CA PRO A 43 0.76 -14.12 -5.73
C PRO A 43 -0.38 -14.93 -5.10
N LEU A 44 -0.06 -15.74 -4.07
CA LEU A 44 -1.04 -16.61 -3.40
C LEU A 44 -2.10 -15.80 -2.67
N VAL A 45 -1.68 -14.83 -1.85
CA VAL A 45 -2.63 -14.05 -1.05
C VAL A 45 -3.46 -13.08 -1.89
N SER A 46 -2.93 -12.65 -3.05
CA SER A 46 -3.70 -11.88 -4.04
C SER A 46 -4.82 -12.73 -4.63
N LYS A 47 -4.52 -13.98 -5.01
CA LYS A 47 -5.53 -14.91 -5.52
C LYS A 47 -6.63 -15.19 -4.48
N ILE A 48 -6.24 -15.45 -3.24
CA ILE A 48 -7.17 -15.69 -2.13
C ILE A 48 -8.08 -14.48 -1.91
N LEU A 49 -7.52 -13.26 -1.94
CA LEU A 49 -8.32 -12.04 -1.83
C LEU A 49 -9.34 -11.95 -2.97
N ILE A 50 -8.90 -12.10 -4.23
CA ILE A 50 -9.78 -11.97 -5.40
C ILE A 50 -10.92 -12.99 -5.35
N ASP A 51 -10.62 -14.24 -5.00
CA ASP A 51 -11.63 -15.30 -4.84
C ASP A 51 -12.61 -14.96 -3.70
N SER A 52 -12.10 -14.47 -2.56
CA SER A 52 -12.92 -14.05 -1.42
C SER A 52 -13.83 -12.85 -1.76
N LEU A 53 -13.32 -11.85 -2.49
CA LEU A 53 -14.11 -10.67 -2.94
C LEU A 53 -15.27 -11.05 -3.85
N ARG A 54 -15.12 -12.10 -4.65
CA ARG A 54 -16.17 -12.62 -5.53
C ARG A 54 -17.18 -13.51 -4.84
N THR A 55 -16.78 -14.14 -3.74
CA THR A 55 -17.56 -15.19 -3.07
C THR A 55 -17.94 -14.74 -1.66
N GLU A 56 -17.13 -15.10 -0.66
CA GLU A 56 -17.34 -14.86 0.78
C GLU A 56 -17.69 -13.40 1.12
N GLN A 57 -17.04 -12.44 0.46
CA GLN A 57 -17.18 -11.01 0.73
C GLN A 57 -18.02 -10.28 -0.33
N SER A 58 -18.70 -10.98 -1.24
CA SER A 58 -19.49 -10.38 -2.33
C SER A 58 -20.55 -9.39 -1.83
N ASP A 59 -21.26 -9.71 -0.75
CA ASP A 59 -22.24 -8.81 -0.12
C ASP A 59 -21.58 -7.57 0.48
N ILE A 60 -20.39 -7.72 1.07
CA ILE A 60 -19.62 -6.59 1.61
C ILE A 60 -19.17 -5.69 0.47
N VAL A 61 -18.68 -6.27 -0.64
CA VAL A 61 -18.34 -5.51 -1.84
C VAL A 61 -19.55 -4.74 -2.34
N ASN A 62 -20.71 -5.37 -2.50
CA ASN A 62 -21.91 -4.68 -2.98
C ASN A 62 -22.31 -3.52 -2.05
N LYS A 63 -22.18 -3.67 -0.73
CA LYS A 63 -22.36 -2.55 0.21
C LYS A 63 -21.36 -1.42 0.00
N PHE A 64 -20.09 -1.72 -0.28
CA PHE A 64 -19.09 -0.70 -0.60
C PHE A 64 -19.47 0.07 -1.88
N LEU A 65 -19.86 -0.64 -2.94
CA LEU A 65 -20.28 -0.03 -4.20
C LEU A 65 -21.49 0.90 -3.99
N ASP A 66 -22.52 0.40 -3.32
CA ASP A 66 -23.72 1.16 -2.96
C ASP A 66 -23.42 2.45 -2.20
N GLU A 67 -22.52 2.40 -1.22
CA GLU A 67 -22.19 3.57 -0.42
C GLU A 67 -21.34 4.58 -1.20
N ILE A 68 -20.41 4.09 -2.05
CA ILE A 68 -19.61 4.92 -2.95
C ILE A 68 -20.51 5.68 -3.91
N GLU A 69 -21.44 5.00 -4.58
CA GLU A 69 -22.37 5.61 -5.55
C GLU A 69 -23.29 6.66 -4.91
N LYS A 70 -23.70 6.43 -3.65
CA LYS A 70 -24.60 7.33 -2.91
C LYS A 70 -23.86 8.45 -2.16
N ALA A 71 -22.52 8.49 -2.20
CA ALA A 71 -21.75 9.48 -1.46
C ALA A 71 -21.48 10.71 -2.31
N ASN A 72 -21.63 11.91 -1.72
CA ASN A 72 -21.22 13.13 -2.41
C ASN A 72 -19.70 13.29 -2.38
N ARG A 73 -19.08 12.83 -1.29
CA ARG A 73 -17.63 12.86 -1.08
C ARG A 73 -17.18 11.57 -0.41
N ILE A 74 -16.01 11.08 -0.82
CA ILE A 74 -15.37 9.89 -0.27
C ILE A 74 -14.03 10.31 0.30
N VAL A 75 -13.78 10.01 1.58
CA VAL A 75 -12.51 10.33 2.23
C VAL A 75 -11.89 9.06 2.80
N PHE A 76 -10.71 8.72 2.28
CA PHE A 76 -9.88 7.68 2.83
C PHE A 76 -9.08 8.21 4.01
N ILE A 77 -9.03 7.45 5.11
CA ILE A 77 -8.28 7.81 6.32
C ILE A 77 -7.34 6.66 6.68
N ALA A 78 -6.04 6.96 6.65
CA ALA A 78 -5.00 5.95 6.84
C ALA A 78 -3.65 6.59 7.25
N ALA A 79 -2.65 5.74 7.52
CA ALA A 79 -1.28 6.16 7.81
C ALA A 79 -0.26 5.27 7.08
N GLY A 80 0.95 5.80 6.82
CA GLY A 80 2.06 5.07 6.20
C GLY A 80 1.70 4.41 4.87
N SER A 81 2.12 3.16 4.66
CA SER A 81 1.78 2.40 3.45
C SER A 81 0.27 2.26 3.19
N SER A 82 -0.58 2.22 4.24
CA SER A 82 -2.03 2.22 4.05
C SER A 82 -2.57 3.56 3.54
N TYR A 83 -1.88 4.67 3.81
CA TYR A 83 -2.16 5.96 3.19
C TYR A 83 -1.72 5.98 1.72
N HIS A 84 -0.59 5.38 1.37
CA HIS A 84 -0.18 5.26 -0.03
C HIS A 84 -1.15 4.39 -0.87
N SER A 85 -1.64 3.27 -0.33
CA SER A 85 -2.68 2.48 -1.00
C SER A 85 -4.00 3.25 -1.13
N SER A 86 -4.35 4.08 -0.14
CA SER A 86 -5.50 4.99 -0.19
C SER A 86 -5.37 6.05 -1.28
N LEU A 87 -4.17 6.62 -1.48
CA LEU A 87 -3.92 7.58 -2.56
C LEU A 87 -4.21 6.97 -3.94
N MET A 88 -3.82 5.71 -4.15
CA MET A 88 -4.23 4.96 -5.33
C MET A 88 -5.74 4.75 -5.40
N GLY A 89 -6.38 4.26 -4.32
CA GLY A 89 -7.83 4.03 -4.29
C GLY A 89 -8.64 5.29 -4.61
N SER A 90 -8.32 6.41 -3.97
CA SER A 90 -8.96 7.71 -4.23
C SER A 90 -8.69 8.23 -5.65
N ARG A 91 -7.51 7.95 -6.23
CA ARG A 91 -7.23 8.28 -7.63
C ARG A 91 -8.08 7.46 -8.61
N LEU A 92 -8.21 6.15 -8.39
CA LEU A 92 -9.05 5.28 -9.21
C LEU A 92 -10.52 5.73 -9.19
N LEU A 93 -11.04 6.09 -8.01
CA LEU A 93 -12.39 6.63 -7.89
C LEU A 93 -12.54 7.99 -8.58
N ARG A 94 -11.55 8.89 -8.50
CA ARG A 94 -11.57 10.16 -9.25
C ARG A 94 -11.60 9.97 -10.76
N GLU A 95 -10.93 8.95 -11.29
CA GLU A 95 -10.98 8.62 -12.73
C GLU A 95 -12.36 8.13 -13.19
N LEU A 96 -13.14 7.58 -12.26
CA LEU A 96 -14.53 7.19 -12.48
C LEU A 96 -15.53 8.33 -12.22
N GLY A 97 -15.05 9.53 -11.88
CA GLY A 97 -15.88 10.73 -11.68
C GLY A 97 -16.35 10.96 -10.24
N TYR A 98 -15.88 10.18 -9.26
CA TYR A 98 -16.21 10.38 -7.85
C TYR A 98 -15.34 11.46 -7.19
N GLU A 99 -15.92 12.25 -6.29
CA GLU A 99 -15.18 13.18 -5.43
C GLU A 99 -14.48 12.41 -4.29
N ALA A 100 -13.28 11.91 -4.55
CA ALA A 100 -12.52 11.07 -3.62
C ALA A 100 -11.15 11.65 -3.23
N TYR A 101 -10.83 11.64 -1.94
CA TYR A 101 -9.56 12.14 -1.38
C TYR A 101 -8.99 11.20 -0.34
N SER A 102 -7.67 11.26 -0.12
CA SER A 102 -7.01 10.58 0.99
C SER A 102 -6.43 11.60 1.94
N VAL A 103 -6.59 11.35 3.23
CA VAL A 103 -6.07 12.20 4.30
C VAL A 103 -5.26 11.35 5.27
N LEU A 104 -4.10 11.87 5.68
CA LEU A 104 -3.33 11.28 6.76
C LEU A 104 -4.18 11.30 8.03
N ALA A 105 -4.25 10.16 8.73
CA ALA A 105 -5.12 10.03 9.89
C ALA A 105 -4.79 11.02 11.02
N SER A 106 -3.54 11.48 11.12
CA SER A 106 -3.14 12.53 12.07
C SER A 106 -3.74 13.90 11.72
N GLU A 107 -3.89 14.19 10.42
CA GLU A 107 -4.33 15.47 9.86
C GLU A 107 -5.81 15.47 9.43
N TYR A 108 -6.60 14.50 9.90
CA TYR A 108 -8.00 14.37 9.47
C TYR A 108 -8.80 15.69 9.67
N LYS A 109 -8.44 16.52 10.65
CA LYS A 109 -9.13 17.79 10.94
C LYS A 109 -9.00 18.85 9.84
N ASP A 110 -8.08 18.67 8.89
CA ASP A 110 -7.85 19.63 7.79
C ASP A 110 -8.98 19.61 6.74
N MET A 111 -9.87 18.62 6.81
CA MET A 111 -11.05 18.53 5.94
C MET A 111 -12.37 18.77 6.70
N LYS A 112 -13.36 19.28 5.97
CA LYS A 112 -14.75 19.32 6.43
C LYS A 112 -15.45 18.01 6.12
N TYR A 113 -16.12 17.46 7.13
CA TYR A 113 -16.93 16.25 7.03
C TYR A 113 -18.38 16.56 7.36
N ASP A 114 -19.28 15.96 6.61
CA ASP A 114 -20.72 16.10 6.77
C ASP A 114 -21.46 14.77 6.58
N LYS A 115 -22.78 14.81 6.70
CA LYS A 115 -23.67 13.65 6.56
C LYS A 115 -23.74 13.09 5.13
N ASN A 116 -23.05 13.70 4.17
CA ASN A 116 -22.91 13.20 2.80
C ASN A 116 -21.51 12.63 2.53
N THR A 117 -20.60 12.70 3.51
CA THR A 117 -19.22 12.22 3.39
C THR A 117 -19.12 10.75 3.82
N LEU A 118 -18.69 9.89 2.91
CA LEU A 118 -18.32 8.50 3.18
C LEU A 118 -16.87 8.43 3.66
N ILE A 119 -16.64 7.76 4.79
CA ILE A 119 -15.28 7.48 5.28
C ILE A 119 -14.89 6.06 4.90
N ILE A 120 -13.69 5.88 4.35
CA ILE A 120 -13.07 4.58 4.13
C ILE A 120 -11.77 4.52 4.94
N ALA A 121 -11.79 3.83 6.08
CA ALA A 121 -10.61 3.64 6.91
C ALA A 121 -9.74 2.51 6.37
N VAL A 122 -8.43 2.71 6.23
CA VAL A 122 -7.52 1.69 5.71
C VAL A 122 -6.42 1.42 6.73
N SER A 123 -6.33 0.18 7.22
CA SER A 123 -5.33 -0.19 8.22
C SER A 123 -5.06 -1.69 8.21
N GLN A 124 -3.80 -2.08 8.03
CA GLN A 124 -3.38 -3.49 8.13
C GLN A 124 -3.79 -4.10 9.47
N SER A 125 -3.34 -3.51 10.58
CA SER A 125 -3.55 -4.05 11.92
C SER A 125 -4.98 -3.87 12.44
N GLY A 126 -5.73 -2.94 11.84
CA GLY A 126 -6.99 -2.45 12.41
C GLY A 126 -6.86 -1.79 13.80
N GLU A 127 -5.65 -1.53 14.29
CA GLU A 127 -5.35 -1.01 15.63
C GLU A 127 -4.52 0.30 15.62
N THR A 128 -4.34 0.93 14.45
CA THR A 128 -3.59 2.19 14.32
C THR A 128 -4.30 3.32 15.07
N MET A 129 -3.65 3.89 16.09
CA MET A 129 -4.30 4.80 17.05
C MET A 129 -4.85 6.06 16.39
N ASP A 130 -4.10 6.71 15.51
CA ASP A 130 -4.57 7.93 14.83
C ASP A 130 -5.82 7.68 13.99
N VAL A 131 -5.90 6.53 13.31
CA VAL A 131 -7.10 6.13 12.55
C VAL A 131 -8.26 5.89 13.51
N ILE A 132 -8.05 5.18 14.63
CA ILE A 132 -9.09 4.95 15.64
C ILE A 132 -9.63 6.27 16.20
N LEU A 133 -8.74 7.23 16.51
CA LEU A 133 -9.13 8.54 17.03
C LEU A 133 -9.92 9.34 16.00
N ALA A 134 -9.47 9.37 14.74
CA ALA A 134 -10.20 10.01 13.65
C ALA A 134 -11.60 9.38 13.48
N LEU A 135 -11.71 8.05 13.48
CA LEU A 135 -13.01 7.39 13.31
C LEU A 135 -13.97 7.63 14.48
N LYS A 136 -13.48 7.67 15.72
CA LYS A 136 -14.33 7.99 16.88
C LYS A 136 -14.92 9.39 16.77
N ASP A 137 -14.15 10.36 16.29
CA ASP A 137 -14.60 11.75 16.09
C ASP A 137 -15.49 11.91 14.84
N LEU A 138 -15.28 11.09 13.81
CA LEU A 138 -16.01 11.20 12.54
C LEU A 138 -17.28 10.37 12.48
N LYS A 139 -17.41 9.31 13.28
CA LYS A 139 -18.58 8.41 13.26
C LYS A 139 -19.91 9.14 13.46
N GLU A 140 -19.93 10.20 14.27
CA GLU A 140 -21.14 10.98 14.53
C GLU A 140 -21.40 12.06 13.48
N ARG A 141 -20.42 12.42 12.65
CA ARG A 141 -20.50 13.53 11.68
C ARG A 141 -20.61 13.07 10.23
N ALA A 142 -19.96 11.96 9.90
CA ALA A 142 -19.97 11.37 8.56
C ALA A 142 -21.31 10.69 8.24
N LYS A 143 -21.48 10.35 6.95
CA LYS A 143 -22.59 9.53 6.45
C LYS A 143 -22.49 8.10 6.99
N LYS A 144 -21.35 7.48 6.73
CA LYS A 144 -21.00 6.10 7.11
C LYS A 144 -19.49 5.95 7.19
N VAL A 145 -19.06 4.94 7.93
CA VAL A 145 -17.68 4.50 8.05
C VAL A 145 -17.55 3.08 7.52
N LEU A 146 -16.78 2.91 6.45
CA LEU A 146 -16.34 1.60 5.96
C LEU A 146 -14.88 1.39 6.35
N SER A 147 -14.43 0.14 6.40
CA SER A 147 -13.00 -0.15 6.60
C SER A 147 -12.45 -1.24 5.71
N VAL A 148 -11.18 -1.10 5.34
CA VAL A 148 -10.36 -2.12 4.67
C VAL A 148 -9.25 -2.52 5.62
N VAL A 149 -9.33 -3.75 6.14
CA VAL A 149 -8.43 -4.26 7.19
C VAL A 149 -7.87 -5.63 6.85
N ASN A 150 -6.76 -6.02 7.48
CA ASN A 150 -6.25 -7.39 7.38
C ASN A 150 -6.61 -8.23 8.60
N VAL A 151 -6.60 -7.61 9.79
CA VAL A 151 -6.87 -8.31 11.05
C VAL A 151 -8.38 -8.30 11.35
N PRO A 152 -9.04 -9.47 11.37
CA PRO A 152 -10.46 -9.55 11.66
C PRO A 152 -10.73 -9.23 13.13
N TYR A 153 -11.94 -8.75 13.41
CA TYR A 153 -12.43 -8.29 14.72
C TYR A 153 -11.62 -7.15 15.36
N SER A 154 -10.80 -6.44 14.58
CA SER A 154 -10.01 -5.30 15.05
C SER A 154 -10.87 -4.11 15.48
N THR A 155 -10.28 -3.17 16.23
CA THR A 155 -10.97 -1.98 16.73
C THR A 155 -11.57 -1.15 15.61
N ILE A 156 -10.85 -0.92 14.52
CA ILE A 156 -11.36 -0.20 13.36
C ILE A 156 -12.57 -0.94 12.77
N GLN A 157 -12.48 -2.26 12.56
CA GLN A 157 -13.61 -3.05 12.04
C GLN A 157 -14.85 -2.97 12.94
N ARG A 158 -14.69 -2.96 14.26
CA ARG A 158 -15.81 -2.83 15.20
C ARG A 158 -16.44 -1.42 15.20
N ILE A 159 -15.70 -0.40 14.81
CA ILE A 159 -16.21 0.97 14.71
C ILE A 159 -16.97 1.16 13.39
N SER A 160 -16.56 0.50 12.31
CA SER A 160 -17.15 0.60 10.98
C SER A 160 -18.55 0.00 10.86
N ASP A 161 -19.34 0.53 9.93
CA ASP A 161 -20.66 0.02 9.52
C ASP A 161 -20.54 -1.23 8.62
N SER A 162 -19.45 -1.33 7.86
CA SER A 162 -19.08 -2.52 7.08
C SER A 162 -17.56 -2.56 6.92
N SER A 163 -17.00 -3.76 6.77
CA SER A 163 -15.55 -3.93 6.65
C SER A 163 -15.20 -5.01 5.64
N LEU A 164 -14.26 -4.70 4.77
CA LEU A 164 -13.64 -5.60 3.81
C LEU A 164 -12.31 -6.10 4.38
N GLU A 165 -12.11 -7.42 4.35
CA GLU A 165 -10.89 -8.08 4.78
C GLU A 165 -9.99 -8.35 3.58
N ILE A 166 -8.74 -7.88 3.65
CA ILE A 166 -7.78 -8.02 2.54
C ILE A 166 -7.14 -9.42 2.44
N LYS A 167 -7.45 -10.33 3.38
CA LYS A 167 -7.01 -11.74 3.40
C LYS A 167 -5.51 -11.97 3.13
N ALA A 168 -4.63 -11.08 3.59
CA ALA A 168 -3.17 -11.22 3.40
C ALA A 168 -2.50 -12.17 4.40
N GLY A 169 -3.25 -12.65 5.41
CA GLY A 169 -2.72 -13.43 6.52
C GLY A 169 -1.78 -12.61 7.42
N PRO A 170 -1.14 -13.25 8.42
CA PRO A 170 -0.22 -12.55 9.32
C PRO A 170 0.98 -11.96 8.57
N GLU A 171 1.32 -10.70 8.84
CA GLU A 171 2.49 -10.03 8.28
C GLU A 171 3.42 -9.65 9.44
N LYS A 172 4.58 -10.29 9.48
CA LYS A 172 5.59 -10.25 10.55
C LYS A 172 6.64 -9.17 10.30
N CYS A 173 7.11 -8.98 9.06
CA CYS A 173 8.05 -7.89 8.77
C CYS A 173 7.42 -6.55 9.15
N VAL A 174 8.18 -5.65 9.77
CA VAL A 174 7.66 -4.31 10.14
C VAL A 174 7.15 -3.56 8.92
N ALA A 175 7.93 -3.52 7.82
CA ALA A 175 7.51 -2.88 6.58
C ALA A 175 6.37 -3.66 5.92
N ALA A 176 5.30 -2.96 5.53
CA ALA A 176 4.20 -3.54 4.78
C ALA A 176 4.66 -4.02 3.40
N THR A 177 4.24 -5.21 2.97
CA THR A 177 4.48 -5.77 1.64
C THR A 177 3.17 -6.30 1.05
N LYS A 178 2.80 -7.54 1.39
CA LYS A 178 1.59 -8.19 0.93
C LYS A 178 0.30 -7.51 1.36
N THR A 179 0.31 -6.82 2.51
CA THR A 179 -0.86 -6.08 2.98
C THR A 179 -1.11 -4.82 2.17
N TYR A 180 -0.06 -4.11 1.74
CA TYR A 180 -0.17 -3.00 0.80
C TYR A 180 -0.73 -3.48 -0.54
N THR A 181 -0.15 -4.56 -1.09
CA THR A 181 -0.57 -5.13 -2.37
C THR A 181 -2.03 -5.54 -2.36
N ASN A 182 -2.47 -6.26 -1.32
CA ASN A 182 -3.86 -6.68 -1.21
C ASN A 182 -4.82 -5.50 -0.96
N GLN A 183 -4.40 -4.41 -0.29
CA GLN A 183 -5.20 -3.18 -0.23
C GLN A 183 -5.40 -2.56 -1.61
N VAL A 184 -4.33 -2.46 -2.41
CA VAL A 184 -4.40 -1.92 -3.78
C VAL A 184 -5.28 -2.81 -4.66
N ILE A 185 -5.16 -4.13 -4.57
CA ILE A 185 -6.01 -5.09 -5.30
C ILE A 185 -7.48 -4.94 -4.91
N ALA A 186 -7.79 -4.74 -3.63
CA ALA A 186 -9.16 -4.48 -3.20
C ALA A 186 -9.72 -3.21 -3.87
N PHE A 187 -8.93 -2.13 -3.96
CA PHE A 187 -9.37 -0.91 -4.64
C PHE A 187 -9.49 -1.06 -6.16
N LEU A 188 -8.56 -1.79 -6.80
CA LEU A 188 -8.65 -2.15 -8.21
C LEU A 188 -9.89 -2.98 -8.51
N TYR A 189 -10.23 -3.92 -7.63
CA TYR A 189 -11.44 -4.73 -7.74
C TYR A 189 -12.71 -3.88 -7.60
N LEU A 190 -12.76 -2.97 -6.63
CA LEU A 190 -13.87 -2.03 -6.48
C LEU A 190 -14.02 -1.11 -7.70
N ALA A 191 -12.91 -0.54 -8.19
CA ALA A 191 -12.91 0.30 -9.40
C ALA A 191 -13.39 -0.48 -10.63
N ASN A 192 -12.97 -1.75 -10.77
CA ASN A 192 -13.46 -2.64 -11.83
C ASN A 192 -14.97 -2.83 -11.77
N ARG A 193 -15.49 -3.08 -10.56
CA ARG A 193 -16.93 -3.25 -10.31
C ARG A 193 -17.73 -1.96 -10.54
N LEU A 194 -17.09 -0.80 -10.48
CA LEU A 194 -17.66 0.52 -10.81
C LEU A 194 -17.49 0.92 -12.29
N GLY A 195 -16.97 0.02 -13.14
CA GLY A 195 -16.90 0.21 -14.60
C GLY A 195 -15.51 0.55 -15.15
N MET A 196 -14.46 0.62 -14.32
CA MET A 196 -13.09 0.74 -14.83
C MET A 196 -12.65 -0.56 -15.50
N LYS A 197 -11.98 -0.49 -16.65
CA LYS A 197 -11.44 -1.70 -17.29
C LYS A 197 -10.15 -2.12 -16.59
N VAL A 198 -10.26 -3.06 -15.64
CA VAL A 198 -9.12 -3.64 -14.91
C VAL A 198 -9.14 -5.16 -15.03
N ASN A 199 -8.05 -5.74 -15.51
CA ASN A 199 -7.91 -7.20 -15.48
C ASN A 199 -7.37 -7.62 -14.10
N VAL A 200 -8.27 -7.88 -13.15
CA VAL A 200 -7.88 -8.28 -11.80
C VAL A 200 -7.37 -9.72 -11.75
N GLU A 201 -7.81 -10.57 -12.67
CA GLU A 201 -7.50 -12.01 -12.68
C GLU A 201 -6.06 -12.32 -13.02
N GLU A 202 -5.43 -11.49 -13.84
CA GLU A 202 -4.02 -11.67 -14.21
C GLU A 202 -3.06 -11.28 -13.08
N ILE A 203 -3.52 -10.50 -12.09
CA ILE A 203 -2.64 -9.89 -11.08
C ILE A 203 -1.80 -10.93 -10.33
N PRO A 204 -2.36 -12.06 -9.81
CA PRO A 204 -1.56 -13.08 -9.12
C PRO A 204 -0.41 -13.63 -9.97
N ASP A 205 -0.70 -14.00 -11.21
CA ASP A 205 0.29 -14.57 -12.13
C ASP A 205 1.34 -13.54 -12.52
N GLU A 206 0.92 -12.29 -12.70
CA GLU A 206 1.79 -11.19 -13.10
C GLU A 206 2.70 -10.71 -11.96
N ILE A 207 2.21 -10.73 -10.71
CA ILE A 207 3.07 -10.55 -9.52
C ILE A 207 4.14 -11.65 -9.49
N ASN A 208 3.75 -12.91 -9.72
CA ASN A 208 4.69 -14.03 -9.72
C ASN A 208 5.76 -13.85 -10.82
N ARG A 209 5.38 -13.44 -12.02
CA ARG A 209 6.35 -13.14 -13.10
C ARG A 209 7.24 -11.96 -12.74
N THR A 210 6.67 -10.88 -12.21
CA THR A 210 7.41 -9.69 -11.74
C THR A 210 8.46 -10.05 -10.69
N ILE A 211 8.14 -10.94 -9.75
CA ILE A 211 9.12 -11.40 -8.75
C ILE A 211 10.26 -12.18 -9.41
N ASN A 212 9.92 -13.21 -10.19
CA ASN A 212 10.91 -14.15 -10.70
C ASN A 212 11.79 -13.55 -11.82
N MET A 213 11.26 -12.66 -12.65
CA MET A 213 12.01 -12.07 -13.76
C MET A 213 12.98 -10.96 -13.34
N ASN A 214 12.77 -10.36 -12.17
CA ASN A 214 13.59 -9.24 -11.71
C ASN A 214 14.64 -9.60 -10.67
N GLU A 215 14.61 -10.80 -10.10
CA GLU A 215 15.45 -11.16 -8.96
C GLU A 215 16.95 -10.89 -9.22
N GLU A 216 17.47 -11.32 -10.37
CA GLU A 216 18.90 -11.14 -10.69
C GLU A 216 19.25 -9.67 -10.99
N LYS A 217 18.41 -8.96 -11.75
CA LYS A 217 18.65 -7.55 -12.08
C LYS A 217 18.57 -6.67 -10.83
N VAL A 218 17.65 -6.99 -9.93
CA VAL A 218 17.53 -6.31 -8.64
C VAL A 218 18.79 -6.55 -7.78
N LYS A 219 19.33 -7.77 -7.71
CA LYS A 219 20.59 -8.04 -6.99
C LYS A 219 21.76 -7.25 -7.58
N GLU A 220 21.83 -7.12 -8.90
CA GLU A 220 22.85 -6.31 -9.58
C GLU A 220 22.77 -4.83 -9.14
N ILE A 221 21.59 -4.22 -9.24
CA ILE A 221 21.38 -2.80 -8.90
C ILE A 221 21.50 -2.58 -7.38
N ALA A 222 21.10 -3.54 -6.56
CA ALA A 222 21.25 -3.47 -5.11
C ALA A 222 22.72 -3.31 -4.67
N ARG A 223 23.67 -3.90 -5.40
CA ARG A 223 25.11 -3.71 -5.14
C ARG A 223 25.57 -2.30 -5.47
N ASP A 224 25.02 -1.70 -6.53
CA ASP A 224 25.29 -0.30 -6.89
C ASP A 224 24.72 0.64 -5.81
N LEU A 225 23.49 0.37 -5.34
CA LEU A 225 22.84 1.17 -4.29
C LEU A 225 23.42 0.97 -2.88
N LYS A 226 24.28 -0.04 -2.66
CA LYS A 226 24.82 -0.36 -1.33
C LYS A 226 25.56 0.83 -0.72
N GLU A 227 26.38 1.50 -1.53
CA GLU A 227 27.23 2.62 -1.12
C GLU A 227 26.52 3.98 -1.21
N GLU A 228 25.29 3.99 -1.75
CA GLU A 228 24.53 5.21 -1.96
C GLU A 228 23.85 5.70 -0.70
N ARG A 229 23.82 7.02 -0.54
CA ARG A 229 23.13 7.71 0.55
C ARG A 229 21.73 8.14 0.16
N ASP A 230 21.56 8.52 -1.10
CA ASP A 230 20.34 9.13 -1.62
C ASP A 230 19.90 8.40 -2.90
N ILE A 231 18.59 8.28 -3.09
CA ILE A 231 18.00 7.82 -4.35
C ILE A 231 16.68 8.55 -4.58
N PHE A 232 16.44 9.00 -5.81
CA PHE A 232 15.18 9.62 -6.18
C PHE A 232 14.29 8.64 -6.92
N ILE A 233 12.98 8.68 -6.66
CA ILE A 233 12.00 7.86 -7.37
C ILE A 233 11.04 8.80 -8.08
N ILE A 234 10.94 8.70 -9.41
CA ILE A 234 10.06 9.56 -10.20
C ILE A 234 8.92 8.78 -10.84
N GLY A 235 7.75 9.41 -10.87
CA GLY A 235 6.55 8.91 -11.54
C GLY A 235 5.56 10.04 -11.77
N ARG A 236 4.57 9.83 -12.65
CA ARG A 236 3.44 10.75 -12.86
C ARG A 236 2.10 10.06 -12.67
N GLY A 237 1.06 10.88 -12.47
CA GLY A 237 -0.31 10.42 -12.28
C GLY A 237 -0.41 9.40 -11.15
N ILE A 238 -1.04 8.26 -11.44
CA ILE A 238 -1.18 7.16 -10.46
C ILE A 238 0.17 6.54 -10.06
N ASN A 239 1.18 6.56 -10.95
CA ASN A 239 2.50 6.00 -10.67
C ASN A 239 3.28 6.82 -9.63
N TYR A 240 3.00 8.12 -9.49
CA TYR A 240 3.60 8.91 -8.42
C TYR A 240 3.28 8.31 -7.03
N TYR A 241 2.08 7.76 -6.84
CA TYR A 241 1.71 7.10 -5.57
C TYR A 241 2.50 5.80 -5.35
N SER A 242 2.82 5.07 -6.41
CA SER A 242 3.76 3.95 -6.34
C SER A 242 5.17 4.42 -5.99
N SER A 243 5.62 5.55 -6.53
CA SER A 243 6.92 6.14 -6.18
C SER A 243 7.01 6.45 -4.69
N LEU A 244 5.95 7.03 -4.09
CA LEU A 244 5.88 7.31 -2.65
C LEU A 244 6.05 6.04 -1.80
N GLU A 245 5.40 4.93 -2.19
CA GLU A 245 5.54 3.67 -1.46
C GLU A 245 6.95 3.09 -1.59
N ILE A 246 7.52 3.08 -2.79
CA ILE A 246 8.89 2.59 -3.00
C ILE A 246 9.90 3.41 -2.18
N SER A 247 9.75 4.74 -2.19
CA SER A 247 10.53 5.66 -1.35
C SER A 247 10.42 5.30 0.14
N LEU A 248 9.20 5.03 0.63
CA LEU A 248 9.00 4.65 2.02
C LEU A 248 9.68 3.33 2.37
N LYS A 249 9.56 2.30 1.52
CA LYS A 249 10.23 1.00 1.75
C LYS A 249 11.74 1.13 1.84
N LEU A 250 12.35 1.86 0.89
CA LEU A 250 13.79 2.10 0.88
C LEU A 250 14.24 2.82 2.16
N LYS A 251 13.50 3.84 2.62
CA LYS A 251 13.80 4.53 3.89
C LYS A 251 13.67 3.61 5.10
N GLU A 252 12.60 2.83 5.19
CA GLU A 252 12.31 1.97 6.35
C GLU A 252 13.33 0.84 6.52
N ILE A 253 13.79 0.24 5.42
CA ILE A 253 14.53 -1.03 5.48
C ILE A 253 16.00 -0.88 5.06
N SER A 254 16.30 -0.06 4.06
CA SER A 254 17.67 0.13 3.55
C SER A 254 18.41 1.33 4.16
N TYR A 255 17.69 2.17 4.89
CA TYR A 255 18.14 3.46 5.46
C TYR A 255 18.78 4.41 4.45
N ILE A 256 18.55 4.20 3.16
CA ILE A 256 18.86 5.17 2.11
C ILE A 256 17.82 6.28 2.22
N HIS A 257 18.28 7.52 2.10
CA HIS A 257 17.40 8.65 1.95
C HIS A 257 16.74 8.61 0.57
N ALA A 258 15.63 7.88 0.49
CA ALA A 258 14.85 7.75 -0.71
C ALA A 258 13.74 8.79 -0.75
N GLU A 259 13.68 9.60 -1.80
CA GLU A 259 12.68 10.64 -1.98
C GLU A 259 11.90 10.43 -3.28
N ALA A 260 10.56 10.41 -3.16
CA ALA A 260 9.68 10.31 -4.30
C ALA A 260 9.31 11.70 -4.83
N LEU A 261 9.69 11.97 -6.07
CA LEU A 261 9.47 13.24 -6.74
C LEU A 261 8.39 13.08 -7.81
N ALA A 262 7.38 13.94 -7.79
CA ALA A 262 6.43 14.00 -8.88
C ALA A 262 7.15 14.47 -10.15
N GLY A 263 7.10 13.70 -11.24
CA GLY A 263 7.88 14.01 -12.45
C GLY A 263 7.64 15.42 -12.99
N GLY A 264 6.40 15.91 -12.91
CA GLY A 264 6.04 17.27 -13.31
C GLY A 264 6.74 18.38 -12.52
N GLU A 265 7.14 18.10 -11.28
CA GLU A 265 7.70 19.10 -10.35
C GLU A 265 9.23 19.20 -10.44
N LEU A 266 9.88 18.37 -11.26
CA LEU A 266 11.33 18.34 -11.41
C LEU A 266 11.92 19.73 -11.70
N LYS A 267 11.35 20.44 -12.68
CA LYS A 267 11.79 21.81 -13.06
C LYS A 267 11.47 22.89 -12.04
N HIS A 268 10.61 22.60 -11.07
CA HIS A 268 10.19 23.56 -10.04
C HIS A 268 11.12 23.58 -8.83
N GLY A 269 12.25 22.87 -8.89
CA GLY A 269 13.38 23.05 -7.96
C GLY A 269 14.17 21.77 -7.70
N THR A 270 13.51 20.61 -7.76
CA THR A 270 14.11 19.33 -7.33
C THR A 270 15.18 18.81 -8.28
N LEU A 271 15.22 19.27 -9.55
CA LEU A 271 16.36 19.02 -10.45
C LEU A 271 17.70 19.56 -9.93
N ALA A 272 17.69 20.51 -8.98
CA ALA A 272 18.92 21.01 -8.36
C ALA A 272 19.65 19.94 -7.55
N LEU A 273 18.96 18.86 -7.15
CA LEU A 273 19.54 17.71 -6.45
C LEU A 273 20.15 16.68 -7.40
N ILE A 274 19.91 16.80 -8.71
CA ILE A 274 20.44 15.88 -9.71
C ILE A 274 21.82 16.34 -10.14
N GLU A 275 22.82 15.55 -9.79
CA GLU A 275 24.21 15.71 -10.21
C GLU A 275 24.72 14.44 -10.91
N LYS A 276 25.97 14.49 -11.37
CA LYS A 276 26.60 13.35 -12.05
C LYS A 276 26.71 12.17 -11.07
N GLY A 277 26.02 11.08 -11.40
CA GLY A 277 26.01 9.85 -10.61
C GLY A 277 24.77 9.67 -9.74
N THR A 278 23.94 10.70 -9.57
CA THR A 278 22.71 10.61 -8.77
C THR A 278 21.81 9.47 -9.27
N LYS A 279 21.46 8.54 -8.39
CA LYS A 279 20.63 7.38 -8.73
C LYS A 279 19.16 7.75 -8.74
N VAL A 280 18.47 7.38 -9.82
CA VAL A 280 17.04 7.66 -10.00
C VAL A 280 16.33 6.39 -10.46
N LEU A 281 15.26 5.98 -9.78
CA LEU A 281 14.34 4.95 -10.24
C LEU A 281 13.13 5.61 -10.90
N ALA A 282 12.87 5.32 -12.17
CA ALA A 282 11.79 5.94 -12.92
C ALA A 282 10.69 4.94 -13.29
N LEU A 283 9.44 5.30 -12.99
CA LEU A 283 8.26 4.53 -13.37
C LEU A 283 7.75 5.03 -14.73
N ASN A 284 8.20 4.39 -15.81
CA ASN A 284 8.08 4.85 -17.19
C ASN A 284 7.27 3.87 -18.07
N PRO A 285 5.96 3.68 -17.82
CA PRO A 285 5.15 2.91 -18.75
C PRO A 285 5.01 3.65 -20.08
N SER A 286 4.95 2.91 -21.18
CA SER A 286 4.94 3.42 -22.56
C SER A 286 3.82 4.42 -22.89
N TRP A 287 2.71 4.41 -22.15
CA TRP A 287 1.61 5.37 -22.35
C TRP A 287 1.86 6.73 -21.68
N ASP A 288 2.82 6.83 -20.76
CA ASP A 288 3.13 8.06 -20.04
C ASP A 288 4.28 8.78 -20.76
N ILE A 289 3.93 9.65 -21.72
CA ILE A 289 4.91 10.36 -22.53
C ILE A 289 5.64 11.44 -21.70
N ASP A 290 4.95 12.03 -20.72
CA ASP A 290 5.49 13.13 -19.93
C ASP A 290 6.64 12.67 -19.01
N ILE A 291 6.50 11.49 -18.39
CA ILE A 291 7.59 10.95 -17.55
C ILE A 291 8.85 10.65 -18.37
N LYS A 292 8.72 10.29 -19.65
CA LYS A 292 9.88 10.09 -20.54
C LYS A 292 10.69 11.38 -20.70
N THR A 293 10.04 12.51 -20.92
CA THR A 293 10.73 13.81 -20.98
C THR A 293 11.42 14.15 -19.66
N ASN A 294 10.79 13.83 -18.52
CA ASN A 294 11.40 14.00 -17.20
C ASN A 294 12.65 13.13 -17.00
N ILE A 295 12.66 11.91 -17.55
CA ILE A 295 13.84 11.02 -17.54
C ILE A 295 14.99 11.59 -18.37
N GLU A 296 14.70 12.12 -19.55
CA GLU A 296 15.70 12.78 -20.40
C GLU A 296 16.33 14.01 -19.69
N GLU A 297 15.53 14.74 -18.92
CA GLU A 297 15.99 15.89 -18.11
C GLU A 297 16.92 15.48 -16.97
N VAL A 298 16.66 14.34 -16.33
CA VAL A 298 17.52 13.76 -15.30
C VAL A 298 18.82 13.26 -15.94
N ALA A 299 18.73 12.48 -17.02
CA ALA A 299 19.89 11.91 -17.70
C ALA A 299 20.83 13.00 -18.27
N SER A 300 20.27 14.08 -18.84
CA SER A 300 21.06 15.22 -19.35
C SER A 300 21.83 15.98 -18.26
N ARG A 301 21.51 15.80 -16.99
CA ARG A 301 22.23 16.34 -15.82
C ARG A 301 23.19 15.34 -15.18
N GLY A 302 23.36 14.17 -15.79
CA GLY A 302 24.27 13.13 -15.32
C GLY A 302 23.68 12.16 -14.32
N GLY A 303 22.36 12.20 -14.09
CA GLY A 303 21.67 11.19 -13.29
C GLY A 303 21.73 9.80 -13.94
N VAL A 304 21.91 8.77 -13.12
CA VAL A 304 21.85 7.36 -13.54
C VAL A 304 20.43 6.88 -13.31
N VAL A 305 19.70 6.65 -14.40
CA VAL A 305 18.29 6.27 -14.35
C VAL A 305 18.15 4.77 -14.54
N TYR A 306 17.50 4.10 -13.58
CA TYR A 306 16.95 2.76 -13.74
C TYR A 306 15.46 2.88 -14.03
N GLU A 307 14.99 2.25 -15.10
CA GLU A 307 13.65 2.44 -15.62
C GLU A 307 12.81 1.16 -15.46
N ILE A 308 11.60 1.30 -14.93
CA ILE A 308 10.57 0.25 -14.97
C ILE A 308 9.58 0.65 -16.08
N PRO A 309 9.36 -0.15 -17.15
CA PRO A 309 9.74 -1.55 -17.31
C PRO A 309 10.95 -1.83 -18.23
N LYS A 310 11.75 -0.81 -18.58
CA LYS A 310 12.85 -0.98 -19.55
C LYS A 310 14.01 -1.82 -18.99
N ASP A 311 14.43 -1.56 -17.76
CA ASP A 311 15.48 -2.32 -17.07
C ASP A 311 14.90 -3.46 -16.23
N PHE A 312 13.64 -3.33 -15.80
CA PHE A 312 12.95 -4.30 -14.96
C PHE A 312 11.66 -4.78 -15.63
N TYR A 313 11.35 -6.07 -15.56
CA TYR A 313 10.06 -6.56 -16.02
C TYR A 313 8.91 -6.05 -15.13
N ALA A 314 7.97 -5.32 -15.71
CA ALA A 314 6.66 -5.07 -15.13
C ALA A 314 5.66 -4.94 -16.27
N LYS A 315 4.59 -5.74 -16.26
CA LYS A 315 3.61 -5.68 -17.36
C LYS A 315 2.96 -4.31 -17.44
N GLU A 316 2.98 -3.77 -18.65
CA GLU A 316 2.39 -2.50 -19.01
C GLU A 316 0.87 -2.62 -19.19
N SER A 317 0.13 -2.92 -18.11
CA SER A 317 -1.34 -2.86 -18.10
C SER A 317 -1.81 -1.73 -17.18
N TYR A 318 -2.47 -0.71 -17.74
CA TYR A 318 -3.07 0.35 -16.93
C TYR A 318 -4.35 -0.16 -16.24
N PRO A 319 -4.58 0.11 -14.94
CA PRO A 319 -3.68 0.76 -13.97
C PRO A 319 -2.77 -0.22 -13.19
N ASN A 320 -2.83 -1.52 -13.46
CA ASN A 320 -2.09 -2.57 -12.74
C ASN A 320 -0.56 -2.39 -12.72
N PHE A 321 0.04 -1.73 -13.71
CA PHE A 321 1.48 -1.42 -13.74
C PHE A 321 1.94 -0.70 -12.47
N SER A 322 1.11 0.19 -11.92
CA SER A 322 1.42 0.88 -10.66
C SER A 322 1.63 -0.10 -9.51
N LEU A 323 0.87 -1.19 -9.45
CA LEU A 323 1.08 -2.26 -8.47
C LEU A 323 2.38 -3.02 -8.74
N TYR A 324 2.61 -3.45 -9.99
CA TYR A 324 3.79 -4.25 -10.34
C TYR A 324 5.11 -3.51 -10.13
N SER A 325 5.14 -2.19 -10.39
CA SER A 325 6.31 -1.36 -10.10
C SER A 325 6.68 -1.33 -8.61
N VAL A 326 5.70 -1.39 -7.70
CA VAL A 326 5.96 -1.48 -6.26
C VAL A 326 6.56 -2.82 -5.89
N ILE A 327 6.15 -3.92 -6.53
CA ILE A 327 6.76 -5.25 -6.32
C ILE A 327 8.25 -5.22 -6.66
N VAL A 328 8.62 -4.57 -7.77
CA VAL A 328 10.04 -4.35 -8.12
C VAL A 328 10.74 -3.54 -7.03
N GLY A 329 10.14 -2.44 -6.56
CA GLY A 329 10.71 -1.61 -5.50
C GLY A 329 10.84 -2.32 -4.14
N GLN A 330 9.93 -3.25 -3.82
CA GLN A 330 10.02 -4.10 -2.62
C GLN A 330 11.22 -5.05 -2.71
N LEU A 331 11.42 -5.70 -3.86
CA LEU A 331 12.60 -6.53 -4.10
C LEU A 331 13.88 -5.69 -4.00
N LEU A 332 13.91 -4.52 -4.65
CA LEU A 332 15.05 -3.61 -4.62
C LEU A 332 15.39 -3.21 -3.18
N THR A 333 14.39 -2.83 -2.41
CA THR A 333 14.54 -2.52 -0.98
C THR A 333 15.16 -3.69 -0.21
N TYR A 334 14.62 -4.90 -0.38
CA TYR A 334 15.10 -6.09 0.32
C TYR A 334 16.57 -6.38 0.00
N TYR A 335 16.91 -6.47 -1.29
CA TYR A 335 18.26 -6.82 -1.70
C TYR A 335 19.25 -5.71 -1.35
N THR A 336 18.90 -4.42 -1.47
CA THR A 336 19.76 -3.32 -1.04
C THR A 336 20.04 -3.37 0.46
N ALA A 337 19.03 -3.62 1.30
CA ALA A 337 19.23 -3.74 2.74
C ALA A 337 20.08 -4.97 3.12
N ARG A 338 19.91 -6.08 2.38
CA ARG A 338 20.74 -7.27 2.54
C ARG A 338 22.20 -7.02 2.18
N GLU A 339 22.47 -6.36 1.06
CA GLU A 339 23.85 -5.99 0.65
C GLU A 339 24.52 -5.03 1.66
N LYS A 340 23.72 -4.22 2.36
CA LYS A 340 24.15 -3.34 3.46
C LYS A 340 24.23 -4.03 4.83
N GLY A 341 23.84 -5.30 4.94
CA GLY A 341 23.88 -6.07 6.20
C GLY A 341 22.95 -5.52 7.30
N LEU A 342 21.77 -5.00 6.93
CA LEU A 342 20.84 -4.34 7.85
C LEU A 342 19.81 -5.31 8.47
N PRO A 343 19.22 -4.98 9.64
CA PRO A 343 18.16 -5.80 10.24
C PRO A 343 16.82 -5.63 9.50
N ILE A 344 16.60 -6.45 8.47
CA ILE A 344 15.48 -6.32 7.53
C ILE A 344 14.11 -6.47 8.20
N ASP A 345 13.90 -7.51 9.02
CA ASP A 345 12.58 -7.78 9.59
C ASP A 345 12.24 -6.86 10.78
N TYR A 346 13.27 -6.32 11.44
CA TYR A 346 13.18 -5.49 12.64
C TYR A 346 14.03 -4.22 12.50
N PRO A 347 13.64 -3.30 11.60
CA PRO A 347 14.37 -2.06 11.40
C PRO A 347 14.37 -1.22 12.68
N ARG A 348 15.50 -0.53 12.93
CA ARG A 348 15.67 0.34 14.10
C ARG A 348 14.56 1.40 14.18
N ASN A 349 14.12 1.71 15.40
CA ASN A 349 13.17 2.77 15.73
C ASN A 349 11.75 2.60 15.15
N LEU A 350 11.42 1.45 14.54
CA LEU A 350 10.09 1.20 13.98
C LEU A 350 9.44 0.02 14.70
N ALA A 351 8.11 0.09 14.81
CA ALA A 351 7.27 -0.97 15.32
C ALA A 351 6.18 -1.30 14.29
N LYS A 352 5.73 -2.56 14.26
CA LYS A 352 4.76 -3.04 13.25
C LYS A 352 3.44 -2.27 13.26
N SER A 353 3.00 -1.80 14.42
CA SER A 353 1.77 -1.02 14.57
C SER A 353 1.97 0.08 15.60
N VAL A 354 1.64 1.32 15.22
CA VAL A 354 1.63 2.46 16.13
C VAL A 354 0.32 2.46 16.92
N THR A 355 0.34 1.84 18.10
CA THR A 355 -0.84 1.65 18.97
C THR A 355 -0.90 2.66 20.12
N VAL A 356 0.09 3.54 20.23
CA VAL A 356 0.23 4.54 21.29
C VAL A 356 0.54 5.91 20.69
N LYS A 357 0.17 6.98 21.42
CA LYS A 357 0.62 8.35 21.16
C LYS A 357 1.71 8.75 22.14
#